data_AF-A0A6V7HNT9-F1
#
_entry.id   AF-A0A6V7HNT9-F1
#
_cell.length_a   1.000
_cell.length_b   1.000
_cell.length_c   1.000
_cell.angle_alpha   90.00
_cell.angle_beta   90.00
_cell.angle_gamma   90.00
#
_symmetry.space_group_name_H-M   'P 1'
#
loop_
_entity.id
_entity.type
_entity.pdbx_description
1 polymer ?
#
loop_
_entity_poly.entity_id
_entity_poly.type
_entity_poly.pdbx_seq_one_letter_code
_entity_poly.pdbx_strand_id
1 'polypeptide(L)'
;YLLTRVEKKIGSPEKPLSDLGLISYRSYWKDVLLQYLCNFGGKELSVKDISKEMAIDSYDIVSTLQALGMMKYWKGKHIILKKQDVIDDYKERVKRRGPVYKEIDPECLKWNPFQPPKTPSASN
;
A
#
# COMPACT_ATOMS: atom_id res chain seq x y z
N TYR A 1 -0.46 -1.76 8.68
CA TYR A 1 -1.41 -1.75 7.55
C TYR A 1 -2.57 -2.72 7.71
N LEU A 2 -2.40 -3.98 8.13
CA LEU A 2 -3.54 -4.91 8.28
C LEU A 2 -4.66 -4.37 9.20
N LEU A 3 -4.32 -3.83 10.38
CA LEU A 3 -5.29 -3.18 11.27
C LEU A 3 -5.98 -2.00 10.58
N THR A 4 -5.22 -1.13 9.92
CA THR A 4 -5.73 0.02 9.18
C THR A 4 -6.71 -0.38 8.08
N ARG A 5 -6.46 -1.50 7.40
CA ARG A 5 -7.37 -2.10 6.41
C ARG A 5 -8.67 -2.58 7.07
N VAL A 6 -8.59 -3.24 8.23
CA VAL A 6 -9.77 -3.66 9.01
C VAL A 6 -10.59 -2.46 9.47
N GLU A 7 -9.94 -1.36 9.87
CA GLU A 7 -10.59 -0.11 10.23
C GLU A 7 -11.16 0.68 9.03
N LYS A 8 -10.86 0.25 7.79
CA LYS A 8 -11.18 0.99 6.55
C LYS A 8 -10.64 2.42 6.55
N LYS A 9 -9.51 2.64 7.24
CA LYS A 9 -8.80 3.91 7.27
C LYS A 9 -7.63 3.89 6.29
N ILE A 10 -7.05 5.05 6.04
CA ILE A 10 -5.81 5.20 5.30
C ILE A 10 -4.74 5.58 6.31
N GLY A 11 -3.57 4.93 6.25
CA GLY A 11 -2.48 5.15 7.17
C GLY A 11 -1.19 5.54 6.46
N SER A 12 -0.41 6.39 7.11
CA SER A 12 0.98 6.71 6.78
C SER A 12 1.79 6.55 8.07
N PRO A 13 3.06 6.12 8.01
CA PRO A 13 3.93 6.14 9.18
C PRO A 13 4.09 7.55 9.74
N GLU A 14 4.28 7.64 11.05
CA GLU A 14 4.58 8.91 11.73
C GLU A 14 5.93 9.46 11.25
N LYS A 15 6.01 10.78 11.06
CA LYS A 15 7.17 11.48 10.49
C LYS A 15 7.87 12.30 11.59
N PRO A 16 9.21 12.41 11.59
CA PRO A 16 10.14 11.89 10.59
C PRO A 16 10.42 10.38 10.78
N LEU A 17 10.56 9.67 9.66
CA LEU A 17 11.07 8.30 9.64
C LEU A 17 12.59 8.29 9.83
N SER A 18 13.11 7.26 10.50
CA SER A 18 14.54 6.96 10.46
C SER A 18 14.97 6.45 9.07
N ASP A 19 16.26 6.54 8.72
CA ASP A 19 16.76 6.07 7.42
C ASP A 19 16.43 4.58 7.18
N LEU A 20 16.63 3.74 8.20
CA LEU A 20 16.27 2.33 8.15
C LEU A 20 14.75 2.11 8.06
N GLY A 21 13.97 2.94 8.76
CA GLY A 21 12.52 2.94 8.67
C GLY A 21 12.06 3.24 7.24
N LEU A 22 12.60 4.30 6.63
CA LEU A 22 12.27 4.68 5.26
C LEU A 22 12.58 3.58 4.25
N ILE A 23 13.74 2.92 4.37
CA ILE A 23 14.10 1.78 3.51
C ILE A 23 13.12 0.62 3.70
N SER A 24 12.78 0.31 4.94
CA SER A 24 11.87 -0.79 5.29
C SER A 24 10.45 -0.55 4.77
N TYR A 25 9.90 0.66 4.98
CA TYR A 25 8.59 1.06 4.48
C TYR A 25 8.55 1.10 2.95
N ARG A 26 9.58 1.66 2.30
CA ARG A 26 9.67 1.66 0.82
C ARG A 26 9.73 0.25 0.27
N SER A 27 10.49 -0.64 0.90
CA SER A 27 10.55 -2.04 0.48
C SER A 27 9.19 -2.72 0.62
N TYR A 28 8.49 -2.49 1.74
CA TYR A 28 7.13 -3.01 1.94
C TYR A 28 6.16 -2.47 0.89
N TRP A 29 6.06 -1.14 0.72
CA TRP A 29 5.18 -0.51 -0.26
C TRP A 29 5.45 -0.96 -1.68
N LYS A 30 6.74 -1.05 -2.06
CA LYS A 30 7.14 -1.59 -3.37
C LYS A 30 6.57 -2.99 -3.57
N ASP A 31 6.71 -3.86 -2.58
CA ASP A 31 6.29 -5.25 -2.67
C ASP A 31 4.78 -5.36 -2.88
N VAL A 32 4.01 -4.72 -2.00
CA VAL A 32 2.55 -4.79 -2.06
C VAL A 32 2.00 -4.09 -3.31
N LEU A 33 2.62 -2.99 -3.77
CA LEU A 33 2.21 -2.29 -5.00
C LEU A 33 2.47 -3.13 -6.24
N LEU A 34 3.65 -3.77 -6.33
CA LEU A 34 3.98 -4.61 -7.48
C LEU A 34 3.12 -5.88 -7.50
N GLN A 35 2.81 -6.47 -6.35
CA GLN A 35 1.84 -7.57 -6.24
C GLN A 35 0.47 -7.14 -6.79
N TYR A 36 -0.03 -5.99 -6.35
CA TYR A 36 -1.30 -5.44 -6.81
C TYR A 36 -1.29 -5.19 -8.33
N LEU A 37 -0.24 -4.55 -8.86
CA LEU A 37 -0.10 -4.27 -10.29
C LEU A 37 0.06 -5.54 -11.15
N CYS A 38 0.62 -6.62 -10.59
CA CYS A 38 0.70 -7.92 -11.27
C CYS A 38 -0.70 -8.52 -11.47
N ASN A 39 -1.54 -8.45 -10.44
CA ASN A 39 -2.89 -9.01 -10.44
C ASN A 39 -3.91 -8.11 -11.14
N PHE A 40 -3.60 -6.81 -11.28
CA PHE A 40 -4.45 -5.86 -11.97
C PHE A 40 -4.42 -6.07 -13.49
N GLY A 41 -5.58 -6.45 -14.05
CA GLY A 41 -5.80 -6.63 -15.49
C GLY A 41 -6.56 -5.48 -16.17
N GLY A 42 -6.90 -4.42 -15.44
CA GLY A 42 -7.63 -3.26 -15.98
C GLY A 42 -6.77 -2.35 -16.85
N LYS A 43 -7.42 -1.52 -17.69
CA LYS A 43 -6.74 -0.52 -18.54
C LYS A 43 -6.40 0.78 -17.83
N GLU A 44 -7.19 1.17 -16.82
CA GLU A 44 -7.00 2.42 -16.07
C GLU A 44 -6.94 2.11 -14.57
N LEU A 45 -5.93 2.65 -13.90
CA LEU A 45 -5.75 2.51 -12.46
C LEU A 45 -5.52 3.89 -11.85
N SER A 46 -6.26 4.21 -10.78
CA SER A 46 -6.09 5.48 -10.07
C SER A 46 -5.37 5.28 -8.73
N VAL A 47 -4.53 6.26 -8.35
CA VAL A 47 -3.85 6.26 -7.05
C VAL A 47 -4.85 6.20 -5.89
N LYS A 48 -6.03 6.81 -6.04
CA LYS A 48 -7.08 6.81 -5.02
C LYS A 48 -7.64 5.41 -4.76
N ASP A 49 -7.80 4.60 -5.82
CA ASP A 49 -8.31 3.24 -5.68
C ASP A 49 -7.29 2.36 -4.97
N ILE A 50 -6.01 2.45 -5.37
CA ILE A 50 -4.90 1.77 -4.69
C ILE A 50 -4.84 2.18 -3.22
N SER A 51 -4.96 3.47 -2.92
CA SER A 51 -4.90 4.01 -1.56
C SER A 51 -5.98 3.41 -0.65
N LYS A 52 -7.22 3.32 -1.16
CA LYS A 52 -8.33 2.69 -0.43
C LYS A 52 -8.13 1.19 -0.23
N GLU A 53 -7.68 0.49 -1.27
CA GLU A 53 -7.57 -0.97 -1.22
C GLU A 53 -6.41 -1.45 -0.33
N MET A 54 -5.31 -0.69 -0.34
CA MET A 54 -4.11 -1.03 0.43
C MET A 54 -4.05 -0.36 1.80
N ALA A 55 -4.96 0.59 2.09
CA ALA A 55 -4.92 1.45 3.26
C ALA A 55 -3.61 2.24 3.42
N ILE A 56 -2.95 2.56 2.30
CA ILE A 56 -1.70 3.33 2.25
C ILE A 56 -2.03 4.74 1.77
N ASP A 57 -1.39 5.75 2.35
CA ASP A 57 -1.56 7.13 1.91
C ASP A 57 -1.17 7.33 0.43
N SER A 58 -1.94 8.15 -0.28
CA SER A 58 -1.70 8.45 -1.69
C SER A 58 -0.30 9.04 -1.94
N TYR A 59 0.23 9.80 -0.99
CA TYR A 59 1.58 10.35 -1.05
C TYR A 59 2.65 9.25 -1.05
N ASP A 60 2.50 8.26 -0.17
CA ASP A 60 3.43 7.14 -0.05
C ASP A 60 3.39 6.25 -1.30
N ILE A 61 2.21 6.06 -1.88
CA ILE A 61 2.03 5.36 -3.16
C ILE A 61 2.71 6.12 -4.31
N VAL A 62 2.46 7.43 -4.43
CA VAL A 62 3.04 8.26 -5.49
C VAL A 62 4.57 8.28 -5.38
N SER A 63 5.11 8.49 -4.18
CA SER A 63 6.56 8.53 -3.97
C SER A 63 7.21 7.18 -4.29
N THR A 64 6.56 6.06 -3.97
CA THR A 64 7.05 4.72 -4.29
C THR A 64 7.01 4.45 -5.80
N LEU A 65 5.91 4.78 -6.48
CA LEU A 65 5.78 4.62 -7.93
C LEU A 65 6.75 5.54 -8.69
N GLN A 66 7.03 6.74 -8.18
CA GLN A 66 8.06 7.64 -8.70
C GLN A 66 9.46 7.03 -8.55
N ALA A 67 9.78 6.45 -7.39
CA ALA A 67 11.06 5.78 -7.17
C ALA A 67 11.27 4.57 -8.09
N LEU A 68 10.20 3.89 -8.50
CA LEU A 68 10.22 2.81 -9.49
C LEU A 68 10.25 3.33 -10.96
N GLY A 69 10.12 4.63 -11.16
CA GLY A 69 9.97 5.24 -12.49
C GLY A 69 8.68 4.79 -13.21
N MET A 70 7.66 4.38 -12.45
CA MET A 70 6.36 3.90 -12.91
C MET A 70 5.26 4.96 -12.76
N MET A 71 5.62 6.19 -12.41
CA MET A 71 4.69 7.32 -12.29
C MET A 71 5.06 8.41 -13.30
N LYS A 72 4.07 8.89 -14.05
CA LYS A 72 4.18 10.10 -14.88
C LYS A 72 3.05 11.07 -14.54
N TYR A 73 3.33 12.36 -14.69
CA TYR A 73 2.33 13.40 -14.62
C TYR A 73 2.02 13.89 -16.04
N TRP A 74 0.74 13.87 -16.42
CA TRP A 74 0.29 14.25 -17.74
C TRP A 74 -1.05 14.97 -17.69
N LYS A 75 -1.10 16.19 -18.23
CA LYS A 75 -2.32 17.03 -18.31
C LYS A 75 -3.12 17.09 -17.00
N GLY A 76 -2.44 17.30 -15.87
CA GLY A 76 -3.12 17.38 -14.57
C GLY A 76 -3.38 16.04 -13.88
N LYS A 77 -3.08 14.91 -14.52
CA LYS A 77 -3.37 13.56 -14.02
C LYS A 77 -2.09 12.76 -13.76
N HIS A 78 -2.12 11.96 -12.70
CA HIS A 78 -1.11 10.94 -12.43
C HIS A 78 -1.41 9.69 -13.27
N ILE A 79 -0.45 9.29 -14.10
CA ILE A 79 -0.51 8.09 -14.94
C ILE A 79 0.48 7.07 -14.37
N ILE A 80 -0.04 5.87 -14.08
CA ILE A 80 0.76 4.74 -13.64
C ILE A 80 1.19 3.95 -14.88
N LEU A 81 2.50 3.77 -15.06
CA LEU A 81 3.09 3.00 -16.14
C LEU A 81 3.46 1.61 -15.63
N LYS A 82 2.82 0.58 -16.18
CA LYS A 82 3.20 -0.81 -15.93
C LYS A 82 4.44 -1.15 -16.76
N LYS A 83 5.60 -1.01 -16.14
CA LYS A 83 6.92 -1.38 -16.67
C LYS A 83 7.13 -2.89 -16.58
N GLN A 84 7.26 -3.55 -17.73
CA GLN A 84 7.34 -5.00 -17.79
C GLN A 84 8.62 -5.53 -17.15
N ASP A 85 9.74 -4.82 -17.33
CA ASP A 85 11.03 -5.07 -16.67
C ASP A 85 10.92 -5.10 -15.15
N VAL A 86 10.22 -4.13 -14.55
CA VAL A 86 10.02 -4.07 -13.10
C VAL A 86 9.11 -5.21 -12.61
N ILE A 87 8.09 -5.56 -13.40
CA ILE A 87 7.17 -6.66 -13.08
C ILE A 87 7.87 -8.02 -13.16
N ASP A 88 8.71 -8.23 -14.18
CA ASP A 88 9.42 -9.49 -14.37
C ASP A 88 10.51 -9.67 -13.30
N ASP A 89 11.26 -8.61 -12.96
CA ASP A 89 12.20 -8.61 -11.83
C ASP A 89 11.48 -8.89 -10.50
N TYR A 90 10.29 -8.32 -10.28
CA TYR A 90 9.46 -8.66 -9.12
C TYR A 90 9.07 -10.14 -9.10
N LYS A 91 8.59 -10.69 -10.23
CA LYS A 91 8.20 -12.11 -10.32
C LYS A 91 9.38 -13.03 -10.07
N GLU A 92 10.56 -12.72 -10.60
CA GLU A 92 11.78 -13.50 -10.30
C GLU A 92 12.13 -13.44 -8.82
N ARG A 93 12.06 -12.24 -8.22
CA ARG A 93 12.33 -12.04 -6.80
C ARG A 93 11.37 -12.84 -5.93
N VAL A 94 10.08 -12.87 -6.28
CA VAL A 94 9.05 -13.68 -5.61
C VAL A 94 9.33 -15.18 -5.79
N LYS A 95 9.75 -15.64 -6.97
CA LYS A 95 10.16 -17.06 -7.15
C LYS A 95 11.37 -17.44 -6.31
N ARG A 96 12.30 -16.51 -6.07
CA ARG A 96 13.48 -16.71 -5.22
C ARG A 96 13.17 -16.59 -3.73
N ARG A 97 12.01 -16.03 -3.35
CA ARG A 97 11.53 -16.08 -1.97
C ARG A 97 11.21 -17.52 -1.64
N GLY A 98 12.18 -18.21 -1.05
CA GLY A 98 11.99 -19.54 -0.50
C GLY A 98 10.99 -19.54 0.67
N PRO A 99 10.82 -20.69 1.34
CA PRO A 99 9.86 -20.88 2.44
C PRO A 99 10.09 -19.99 3.68
N VAL A 100 11.11 -19.13 3.65
CA VAL A 100 11.51 -18.21 4.73
C VAL A 100 10.77 -16.87 4.65
N TYR A 101 10.07 -16.56 3.55
CA TYR A 101 9.31 -15.32 3.47
C TYR A 101 8.09 -15.39 4.38
N LYS A 102 8.12 -14.61 5.47
CA LYS A 102 7.04 -14.54 6.44
C LYS A 102 6.01 -13.51 5.98
N GLU A 103 4.85 -13.99 5.55
CA GLU A 103 3.68 -13.15 5.31
C GLU A 103 2.76 -13.16 6.53
N ILE A 104 2.04 -12.05 6.74
CA ILE A 104 1.03 -11.97 7.79
C ILE A 104 -0.26 -12.55 7.22
N ASP A 105 -0.74 -13.63 7.82
CA ASP A 105 -2.04 -14.21 7.50
C ASP A 105 -3.18 -13.33 8.07
N PRO A 106 -4.04 -12.74 7.21
CA PRO A 106 -5.20 -11.97 7.65
C PRO A 106 -6.22 -12.79 8.44
N GLU A 107 -6.35 -14.10 8.17
CA GLU A 107 -7.36 -14.96 8.80
C GLU A 107 -7.02 -15.24 10.27
N CYS A 108 -5.74 -15.17 10.63
CA CYS A 108 -5.28 -15.30 12.01
C CYS A 108 -5.46 -14.02 12.86
N LEU A 109 -5.89 -12.90 12.27
CA LEU A 109 -6.07 -11.64 13.01
C LEU A 109 -7.36 -11.65 13.82
N LYS A 110 -7.24 -11.83 15.14
CA LYS A 110 -8.35 -11.62 16.09
C LYS A 110 -8.23 -10.24 16.73
N TRP A 111 -8.78 -9.24 16.06
CA TRP A 111 -8.76 -7.86 16.57
C TRP A 111 -10.02 -7.09 16.16
N ASN A 112 -10.57 -6.32 17.09
CA ASN A 112 -11.69 -5.41 16.85
C ASN A 112 -11.26 -3.97 17.18
N PRO A 113 -11.66 -2.98 16.36
CA PRO A 113 -11.34 -1.59 16.62
C PRO A 113 -11.98 -1.10 17.91
N PHE A 114 -11.24 -0.25 18.64
CA PHE A 114 -11.76 0.41 19.82
C PHE A 114 -12.95 1.30 19.44
N GLN A 115 -14.12 1.00 20.01
CA GLN A 115 -15.28 1.86 19.90
C GLN A 115 -15.29 2.82 21.09
N PRO A 116 -15.12 4.14 20.87
CA PRO A 116 -15.29 5.08 21.97
C PRO A 116 -16.73 4.97 22.50
N PRO A 117 -16.93 5.07 23.83
CA PRO A 117 -18.26 5.02 24.41
C PRO A 117 -19.11 6.13 23.78
N LYS A 118 -20.33 5.80 23.36
CA LYS A 118 -21.29 6.78 22.84
C LYS A 118 -21.48 7.86 23.90
N THR A 119 -20.96 9.06 23.66
CA THR A 119 -21.33 10.24 24.45
C THR A 119 -22.84 10.39 24.35
N PRO A 120 -23.58 10.41 25.47
CA PRO A 120 -25.00 10.67 25.43
C PRO A 120 -25.20 12.04 24.77
N SER A 121 -25.87 12.03 23.62
CA SER A 121 -26.30 13.23 22.92
C SER A 121 -27.15 14.04 23.89
N ALA A 122 -26.66 15.22 24.28
CA ALA A 122 -27.46 16.22 24.97
C ALA A 122 -28.63 16.61 24.04
N SER A 123 -29.81 16.10 24.36
CA SER A 123 -31.08 16.54 23.81
C SER A 123 -31.38 17.93 24.38
N ASN A 124 -31.40 18.94 23.51
CA ASN A 124 -32.05 20.23 23.75
C ASN A 124 -33.54 20.14 23.38
#